data_AF-A0A8J7QKF1-F1
#
_entry.id   AF-A0A8J7QKF1-F1
#
_cell.length_a   1.000
_cell.length_b   1.000
_cell.length_c   1.000
_cell.angle_alpha   90.00
_cell.angle_beta   90.00
_cell.angle_gamma   90.00
#
_symmetry.space_group_name_H-M   'P 1'
#
loop_
_entity.id
_entity.type
_entity.pdbx_description
1 polymer ?
#
loop_
_entity_poly.entity_id
_entity_poly.type
_entity_poly.pdbx_seq_one_letter_code
_entity_poly.pdbx_strand_id
1 'polypeptide(L)'
;MSHTRFCSLLLLLLGMFFPSNLWAWQESRYQLGMDLRLRWEDKQDFNFRGGDQSYLLTRLRLHGAYHFSANAQAFVEIQDARVHEEDRFGTPPLNEDAVPNIFADEFDIHQAYIQFGVGNGKVKIGRQKFNFADKRMVASLEWANTARVFDAVRLTFGGKDTRRWDVWASQPVTVNPNDPNDWQRVGNRYFDSRFYGVMFRDPLSIQDGAYELFLMHRDNSEFGDAVFHAGARLTKKFGKLSVDAQAHQQFGDWNDGDHKATAYALLGKYTTENDFFKNIALGYLSASGDDNFADGDHETFDNLYPLNHAYYGFMDFFGWQNMSNLELIFSGQAFPNGTWRVALHRFTINEPESDAWYNAGLGRFGNPVAGARDDHAGDEIDFTLVFPIWEKRIKMLLGYSLFQAGDYVSERGGDQDARFWYAQALYKWSTKK
;
A
#
# COMPACT_ATOMS: atom_id res chain seq x y z
N MET A 1 -35.46 11.12 31.82
CA MET A 1 -34.56 12.22 31.40
C MET A 1 -33.52 11.57 30.49
N SER A 2 -33.86 11.41 29.20
CA SER A 2 -33.44 12.26 28.06
C SER A 2 -31.92 12.19 27.85
N HIS A 3 -31.36 11.61 26.79
CA HIS A 3 -31.78 11.64 25.38
C HIS A 3 -31.38 10.36 24.64
N THR A 4 -32.37 9.64 24.11
CA THR A 4 -32.27 8.77 22.94
C THR A 4 -32.84 9.57 21.78
N ARG A 5 -32.03 9.83 20.75
CA ARG A 5 -32.37 10.21 19.35
C ARG A 5 -31.26 11.08 18.75
N PHE A 6 -30.24 10.46 18.16
CA PHE A 6 -29.37 11.12 17.18
C PHE A 6 -28.70 10.05 16.32
N CYS A 7 -29.46 9.43 15.39
CA CYS A 7 -28.84 8.60 14.34
C CYS A 7 -29.71 8.38 13.09
N SER A 8 -30.66 9.27 12.79
CA SER A 8 -31.59 9.02 11.66
C SER A 8 -31.87 10.23 10.76
N LEU A 9 -31.06 11.29 10.81
CA LEU A 9 -31.34 12.50 10.01
C LEU A 9 -30.21 13.01 9.10
N LEU A 10 -29.04 12.34 9.03
CA LEU A 10 -27.93 12.79 8.18
C LEU A 10 -27.85 12.09 6.80
N LEU A 11 -28.67 11.05 6.56
CA LEU A 11 -28.66 10.25 5.32
C LEU A 11 -29.78 10.60 4.32
N LEU A 12 -30.62 11.60 4.61
CA LEU A 12 -31.81 11.94 3.80
C LEU A 12 -31.83 13.38 3.25
N LEU A 13 -30.76 14.16 3.43
CA LEU A 13 -30.74 15.59 3.06
C LEU A 13 -29.70 15.98 1.99
N LEU A 14 -28.95 15.05 1.41
CA LEU A 14 -27.99 15.33 0.31
C LEU A 14 -28.48 14.93 -1.08
N GLY A 15 -29.75 14.51 -1.21
CA GLY A 15 -30.32 14.01 -2.48
C GLY A 15 -31.30 14.95 -3.19
N MET A 16 -31.67 16.10 -2.62
CA MET A 16 -32.69 16.98 -3.21
C MET A 16 -32.31 18.43 -2.93
N PHE A 17 -31.71 19.10 -3.92
CA PHE A 17 -31.70 20.56 -4.19
C PHE A 17 -30.46 20.89 -5.03
N PHE A 18 -30.42 20.39 -6.26
CA PHE A 18 -29.78 21.14 -7.34
C PHE A 18 -30.86 21.41 -8.37
N PRO A 19 -31.30 22.67 -8.56
CA PRO A 19 -32.25 23.00 -9.61
C PRO A 19 -31.63 22.60 -10.94
N SER A 20 -32.27 21.63 -11.60
CA SER A 20 -32.01 21.31 -12.99
C SER A 20 -32.41 22.53 -13.83
N ASN A 21 -31.47 22.96 -14.66
CA ASN A 21 -31.54 24.09 -15.60
C ASN A 21 -31.16 25.44 -15.00
N LEU A 22 -29.85 25.71 -15.04
CA LEU A 22 -29.31 26.96 -15.58
C LEU A 22 -27.81 26.70 -15.87
N TRP A 23 -27.42 26.91 -17.13
CA TRP A 23 -26.05 26.96 -17.69
C TRP A 23 -25.61 25.70 -18.46
N ALA A 24 -26.19 25.53 -19.64
CA ALA A 24 -25.62 24.67 -20.68
C ALA A 24 -24.65 25.49 -21.54
N TRP A 25 -23.35 25.59 -21.20
CA TRP A 25 -22.29 26.04 -22.13
C TRP A 25 -20.90 25.49 -21.74
N GLN A 26 -20.27 24.80 -22.72
CA GLN A 26 -18.91 24.23 -22.73
C GLN A 26 -18.73 22.91 -21.97
N GLU A 27 -18.06 21.91 -22.58
CA GLU A 27 -17.62 20.67 -21.88
C GLU A 27 -17.13 21.03 -20.48
N SER A 28 -17.69 20.38 -19.45
CA SER A 28 -17.61 20.91 -18.09
C SER A 28 -16.14 21.08 -17.68
N ARG A 29 -15.71 22.34 -17.53
CA ARG A 29 -14.36 22.65 -17.03
C ARG A 29 -14.16 22.19 -15.58
N TYR A 30 -15.23 21.80 -14.91
CA TYR A 30 -15.25 21.34 -13.53
C TYR A 30 -15.65 19.87 -13.48
N GLN A 31 -14.87 19.10 -12.73
CA GLN A 31 -15.24 17.74 -12.33
C GLN A 31 -15.33 17.70 -10.81
N LEU A 32 -16.40 17.12 -10.29
CA LEU A 32 -16.57 16.89 -8.85
C LEU A 32 -16.71 15.40 -8.59
N GLY A 33 -16.30 14.94 -7.43
CA GLY A 33 -16.52 13.57 -7.01
C GLY A 33 -16.31 13.33 -5.53
N MET A 34 -16.66 12.11 -5.13
CA MET A 34 -16.67 11.64 -3.76
C MET A 34 -16.31 10.17 -3.68
N ASP A 35 -15.51 9.81 -2.68
CA ASP A 35 -15.28 8.44 -2.25
C ASP A 35 -15.73 8.30 -0.79
N LEU A 36 -16.61 7.35 -0.49
CA LEU A 36 -17.02 7.00 0.87
C LEU A 36 -16.66 5.55 1.15
N ARG A 37 -15.90 5.31 2.22
CA ARG A 37 -15.46 3.98 2.64
C ARG A 37 -15.86 3.71 4.08
N LEU A 38 -16.38 2.51 4.31
CA LEU A 38 -16.58 1.91 5.61
C LEU A 38 -15.79 0.59 5.63
N ARG A 39 -14.98 0.35 6.65
CA ARG A 39 -14.28 -0.94 6.82
C ARG A 39 -14.28 -1.36 8.28
N TRP A 40 -14.83 -2.52 8.55
CA TRP A 40 -14.67 -3.20 9.83
C TRP A 40 -13.48 -4.16 9.76
N GLU A 41 -12.73 -4.24 10.84
CA GLU A 41 -11.57 -5.11 11.03
C GLU A 41 -11.65 -5.77 12.42
N ASP A 42 -11.39 -7.08 12.47
CA ASP A 42 -11.33 -7.87 13.70
C ASP A 42 -10.09 -8.75 13.68
N LYS A 43 -9.18 -8.47 14.61
CA LYS A 43 -7.86 -9.08 14.73
C LYS A 43 -7.84 -9.91 15.99
N GLN A 44 -7.45 -11.18 15.88
CA GLN A 44 -7.34 -12.11 17.00
C GLN A 44 -5.92 -12.63 17.08
N ASP A 45 -5.33 -12.60 18.28
CA ASP A 45 -4.00 -13.10 18.61
C ASP A 45 -2.85 -12.52 17.75
N PHE A 46 -2.93 -11.23 17.37
CA PHE A 46 -1.90 -10.58 16.51
C PHE A 46 -0.53 -10.39 17.19
N ASN A 47 -0.40 -10.76 18.46
CA ASN A 47 0.85 -10.83 19.22
C ASN A 47 1.31 -12.27 19.50
N PHE A 48 0.57 -13.27 19.02
CA PHE A 48 0.77 -14.70 19.24
C PHE A 48 0.71 -15.15 20.72
N ARG A 49 0.08 -14.37 21.61
CA ARG A 49 0.10 -14.57 23.07
C ARG A 49 -1.23 -14.29 23.78
N GLY A 50 -2.35 -14.23 23.07
CA GLY A 50 -3.61 -13.73 23.62
C GLY A 50 -3.69 -12.23 23.45
N GLY A 51 -4.50 -11.76 22.49
CA GLY A 51 -4.66 -10.34 22.25
C GLY A 51 -5.54 -10.04 21.03
N ASP A 52 -6.71 -9.47 21.29
CA ASP A 52 -7.71 -9.21 20.26
C ASP A 52 -7.93 -7.71 20.09
N GLN A 53 -8.39 -7.31 18.90
CA GLN A 53 -8.80 -5.94 18.63
C GLN A 53 -9.80 -5.87 17.49
N SER A 54 -10.92 -5.19 17.74
CA SER A 54 -11.95 -4.90 16.73
C SER A 54 -12.11 -3.40 16.60
N TYR A 55 -12.35 -2.91 15.39
CA TYR A 55 -12.58 -1.49 15.15
C TYR A 55 -13.27 -1.24 13.82
N LEU A 56 -13.84 -0.05 13.68
CA LEU A 56 -14.51 0.41 12.48
C LEU A 56 -13.80 1.65 11.92
N LEU A 57 -13.37 1.56 10.67
CA LEU A 57 -12.77 2.66 9.93
C LEU A 57 -13.79 3.32 9.00
N THR A 58 -13.81 4.65 9.04
CA THR A 58 -14.56 5.47 8.08
C THR A 58 -13.61 6.35 7.30
N ARG A 59 -13.93 6.59 6.02
CA ARG A 59 -13.23 7.57 5.21
C ARG A 59 -14.15 8.24 4.21
N LEU A 60 -14.20 9.56 4.24
CA LEU A 60 -14.79 10.41 3.23
C LEU A 60 -13.69 11.15 2.48
N ARG A 61 -13.74 11.15 1.15
CA ARG A 61 -12.97 12.07 0.32
C ARG A 61 -13.90 12.83 -0.59
N LEU A 62 -13.73 14.15 -0.66
CA LEU A 62 -14.41 15.02 -1.62
C LEU A 62 -13.34 15.63 -2.51
N HIS A 63 -13.55 15.61 -3.82
CA HIS A 63 -12.56 16.14 -4.75
C HIS A 63 -13.17 16.95 -5.87
N GLY A 64 -12.37 17.90 -6.36
CA GLY A 64 -12.67 18.75 -7.48
C GLY A 64 -11.48 18.88 -8.42
N ALA A 65 -11.74 18.89 -9.73
CA ALA A 65 -10.78 19.24 -10.75
C ALA A 65 -11.27 20.44 -11.57
N TYR A 66 -10.35 21.34 -11.89
CA TYR A 66 -10.59 22.42 -12.83
C TYR A 66 -9.66 22.28 -14.05
N HIS A 67 -10.23 22.20 -15.24
CA HIS A 67 -9.51 22.10 -16.50
C HIS A 67 -9.35 23.49 -17.12
N PHE A 68 -8.14 24.06 -17.01
CA PHE A 68 -7.78 25.32 -17.68
C PHE A 68 -7.78 25.16 -19.20
N SER A 69 -7.35 23.99 -19.69
CA SER A 69 -7.34 23.59 -21.10
C SER A 69 -7.34 22.06 -21.23
N ALA A 70 -7.28 21.53 -22.45
CA ALA A 70 -7.14 20.09 -22.69
C ALA A 70 -5.89 19.47 -22.03
N ASN A 71 -4.83 20.26 -21.86
CA ASN A 71 -3.53 19.82 -21.34
C ASN A 71 -3.16 20.44 -20.00
N ALA A 72 -4.05 21.21 -19.35
CA ALA A 72 -3.77 21.86 -18.08
C ALA A 72 -4.93 21.74 -17.10
N GLN A 73 -4.66 21.29 -15.87
CA GLN A 73 -5.66 21.12 -14.83
C GLN A 73 -5.13 21.42 -13.42
N ALA A 74 -6.00 21.84 -12.52
CA ALA A 74 -5.79 21.82 -11.07
C ALA A 74 -6.71 20.76 -10.44
N PHE A 75 -6.26 20.13 -9.36
CA PHE A 75 -7.02 19.13 -8.62
C PHE A 75 -6.83 19.35 -7.12
N VAL A 76 -7.91 19.23 -6.35
CA VAL A 76 -7.91 19.23 -4.88
C VAL A 76 -8.77 18.07 -4.39
N GLU A 77 -8.32 17.37 -3.36
CA GLU A 77 -9.04 16.33 -2.63
C GLU A 77 -8.86 16.57 -1.15
N ILE A 78 -9.97 16.75 -0.44
CA ILE A 78 -10.01 16.77 1.02
C ILE A 78 -10.38 15.37 1.55
N GLN A 79 -9.91 15.03 2.73
CA GLN A 79 -10.13 13.75 3.38
C GLN A 79 -10.57 13.94 4.83
N ASP A 80 -11.54 13.14 5.26
CA ASP A 80 -11.84 12.90 6.67
C ASP A 80 -11.78 11.39 6.89
N ALA A 81 -10.86 10.92 7.73
CA ALA A 81 -10.63 9.52 8.04
C ALA A 81 -10.64 9.33 9.56
N ARG A 82 -11.43 8.37 10.05
CA ARG A 82 -11.65 8.17 11.49
C ARG A 82 -11.69 6.70 11.86
N VAL A 83 -11.30 6.41 13.10
CA VAL A 83 -11.48 5.14 13.79
C VAL A 83 -12.66 5.26 14.75
N HIS A 84 -13.43 4.19 14.89
CA HIS A 84 -14.53 4.09 15.84
C HIS A 84 -14.49 2.74 16.53
N GLU A 85 -15.06 2.69 17.74
CA GLU A 85 -15.22 1.46 18.52
C GLU A 85 -13.89 0.74 18.81
N GLU A 86 -12.79 1.49 18.88
CA GLU A 86 -11.49 0.95 19.26
C GLU A 86 -11.49 0.50 20.74
N ASP A 87 -10.98 -0.71 20.97
CA ASP A 87 -10.63 -1.14 22.32
C ASP A 87 -9.26 -0.55 22.71
N ARG A 88 -9.24 0.35 23.69
CA ARG A 88 -8.01 0.96 24.23
C ARG A 88 -7.05 -0.05 24.86
N PHE A 89 -7.52 -1.25 25.16
CA PHE A 89 -6.73 -2.38 25.66
C PHE A 89 -6.55 -3.48 24.61
N GLY A 90 -6.99 -3.22 23.38
CA GLY A 90 -6.79 -4.12 22.26
C GLY A 90 -5.31 -4.33 21.98
N THR A 91 -4.99 -5.47 21.35
CA THR A 91 -3.60 -5.84 21.07
C THR A 91 -3.42 -6.27 19.62
N PRO A 92 -2.50 -5.66 18.86
CA PRO A 92 -1.68 -4.51 19.22
C PRO A 92 -2.51 -3.22 19.33
N PRO A 93 -2.25 -2.37 20.34
CA PRO A 93 -3.06 -1.18 20.57
C PRO A 93 -3.05 -0.28 19.34
N LEU A 94 -4.23 0.18 18.96
CA LEU A 94 -4.34 1.32 18.08
C LEU A 94 -3.96 2.60 18.85
N ASN A 95 -3.49 3.58 18.11
CA ASN A 95 -3.24 4.91 18.65
C ASN A 95 -3.69 5.91 17.60
N GLU A 96 -4.91 6.41 17.77
CA GLU A 96 -5.50 7.42 16.88
C GLU A 96 -4.74 8.76 16.89
N ASP A 97 -3.91 9.00 17.91
CA ASP A 97 -3.05 10.18 18.03
C ASP A 97 -1.60 9.95 17.55
N ALA A 98 -1.26 8.73 17.09
CA ALA A 98 0.09 8.45 16.61
C ALA A 98 0.47 9.35 15.42
N VAL A 99 1.73 9.76 15.35
CA VAL A 99 2.27 10.55 14.24
C VAL A 99 3.54 9.85 13.72
N PRO A 100 3.61 9.49 12.43
CA PRO A 100 2.56 9.58 11.40
C PRO A 100 1.41 8.59 11.64
N ASN A 101 0.17 8.99 11.34
CA ASN A 101 -1.01 8.14 11.53
C ASN A 101 -1.46 7.43 10.24
N ILE A 102 -1.82 6.15 10.33
CA ILE A 102 -2.36 5.37 9.19
C ILE A 102 -3.89 5.13 9.27
N PHE A 103 -4.53 5.59 10.35
CA PHE A 103 -5.91 5.30 10.72
C PHE A 103 -6.81 6.54 10.79
N ALA A 104 -6.31 7.67 11.31
CA ALA A 104 -7.06 8.90 11.53
C ALA A 104 -6.39 10.12 10.86
N ASP A 105 -7.22 10.98 10.27
CA ASP A 105 -6.86 12.26 9.63
C ASP A 105 -8.14 13.11 9.53
N GLU A 106 -8.33 13.99 10.50
CA GLU A 106 -9.57 14.76 10.65
C GLU A 106 -9.58 16.00 9.76
N PHE A 107 -10.21 15.87 8.59
CA PHE A 107 -10.48 16.98 7.67
C PHE A 107 -9.23 17.74 7.19
N ASP A 108 -8.42 17.09 6.36
CA ASP A 108 -7.20 17.67 5.77
C ASP A 108 -7.19 17.61 4.24
N ILE A 109 -6.24 18.31 3.61
CA ILE A 109 -5.94 18.25 2.18
C ILE A 109 -5.10 17.00 1.89
N HIS A 110 -5.76 15.98 1.36
CA HIS A 110 -5.13 14.73 0.93
C HIS A 110 -4.31 14.91 -0.35
N GLN A 111 -4.84 15.63 -1.35
CA GLN A 111 -4.12 15.96 -2.57
C GLN A 111 -4.44 17.37 -3.01
N ALA A 112 -3.44 18.07 -3.54
CA ALA A 112 -3.57 19.38 -4.14
C ALA A 112 -2.45 19.57 -5.14
N TYR A 113 -2.77 19.59 -6.43
CA TYR A 113 -1.75 19.70 -7.47
C TYR A 113 -2.25 20.43 -8.72
N ILE A 114 -1.29 20.97 -9.46
CA ILE A 114 -1.48 21.44 -10.83
C ILE A 114 -0.72 20.50 -11.76
N GLN A 115 -1.31 20.22 -12.92
CA GLN A 115 -0.70 19.42 -13.97
C GLN A 115 -0.81 20.14 -15.31
N PHE A 116 0.27 20.16 -16.08
CA PHE A 116 0.31 20.73 -17.43
C PHE A 116 1.14 19.89 -18.40
N GLY A 117 0.75 19.87 -19.67
CA GLY A 117 1.50 19.22 -20.75
C GLY A 117 2.77 20.01 -21.11
N VAL A 118 3.87 19.31 -21.37
CA VAL A 118 5.14 19.87 -21.85
C VAL A 118 5.69 18.95 -22.95
N GLY A 119 5.69 19.43 -24.19
CA GLY A 119 6.05 18.61 -25.35
C GLY A 119 5.16 17.38 -25.48
N ASN A 120 5.76 16.19 -25.52
CA ASN A 120 5.07 14.89 -25.51
C ASN A 120 4.88 14.30 -24.09
N GLY A 121 5.12 15.10 -23.05
CA GLY A 121 5.01 14.70 -21.65
C GLY A 121 4.09 15.61 -20.84
N LYS A 122 4.15 15.44 -19.52
CA LYS A 122 3.41 16.23 -18.54
C LYS A 122 4.25 16.46 -17.29
N VAL A 123 4.01 17.60 -16.65
CA VAL A 123 4.53 17.95 -15.33
C VAL A 123 3.37 17.97 -14.35
N LYS A 124 3.56 17.40 -13.16
CA LYS A 124 2.63 17.49 -12.03
C LYS A 124 3.37 18.04 -10.82
N ILE A 125 2.84 19.12 -10.25
CA ILE A 125 3.45 19.87 -9.13
C ILE A 125 2.43 19.96 -8.00
N GLY A 126 2.84 19.58 -6.79
CA GLY A 126 2.03 19.63 -5.57
C GLY A 126 1.84 18.26 -4.93
N ARG A 127 0.96 18.21 -3.92
CA ARG A 127 0.62 17.02 -3.13
C ARG A 127 -0.11 15.98 -3.97
N GLN A 128 0.49 14.81 -4.14
CA GLN A 128 0.04 13.79 -5.06
C GLN A 128 0.34 12.37 -4.58
N LYS A 129 -0.41 11.40 -5.08
CA LYS A 129 -0.14 9.97 -4.85
C LYS A 129 0.91 9.42 -5.81
N PHE A 130 1.80 8.58 -5.28
CA PHE A 130 2.70 7.76 -6.08
C PHE A 130 2.25 6.30 -6.12
N ASN A 131 2.37 5.70 -7.30
CA ASN A 131 2.13 4.29 -7.57
C ASN A 131 3.01 3.95 -8.78
N PHE A 132 4.19 3.39 -8.52
CA PHE A 132 5.18 3.04 -9.54
C PHE A 132 5.25 1.53 -9.73
N ALA A 133 5.57 1.08 -10.94
CA ALA A 133 5.65 -0.34 -11.29
C ALA A 133 4.41 -1.15 -10.86
N ASP A 134 4.61 -2.28 -10.19
CA ASP A 134 3.59 -3.09 -9.54
C ASP A 134 3.09 -2.51 -8.21
N LYS A 135 3.78 -1.50 -7.66
CA LYS A 135 3.59 -0.87 -6.34
C LYS A 135 4.26 -1.60 -5.18
N ARG A 136 5.15 -2.55 -5.46
CA ARG A 136 5.88 -3.28 -4.41
C ARG A 136 6.87 -2.40 -3.65
N MET A 137 7.54 -1.47 -4.34
CA MET A 137 8.48 -0.53 -3.71
C MET A 137 7.87 0.84 -3.38
N VAL A 138 6.97 1.36 -4.24
CA VAL A 138 6.39 2.69 -4.07
C VAL A 138 4.91 2.70 -4.44
N ALA A 139 4.08 2.94 -3.42
CA ALA A 139 2.64 2.94 -3.47
C ALA A 139 2.05 4.05 -2.60
N SER A 140 0.79 4.38 -2.84
CA SER A 140 0.02 5.26 -1.96
C SER A 140 -0.65 4.51 -0.81
N LEU A 141 -0.54 3.17 -0.74
CA LEU A 141 -1.12 2.35 0.33
C LEU A 141 -2.61 2.65 0.59
N GLU A 142 -3.46 2.49 -0.43
CA GLU A 142 -4.90 2.74 -0.29
C GLU A 142 -5.62 1.77 0.66
N TRP A 143 -4.95 0.69 1.08
CA TRP A 143 -5.40 -0.16 2.17
C TRP A 143 -5.47 0.62 3.49
N ALA A 144 -4.45 1.41 3.83
CA ALA A 144 -4.50 2.26 5.03
C ALA A 144 -5.72 3.19 5.00
N ASN A 145 -6.17 3.64 6.17
CA ASN A 145 -7.25 4.62 6.23
C ASN A 145 -6.78 5.95 5.68
N THR A 146 -5.59 6.37 6.07
CA THR A 146 -4.92 7.55 5.54
C THR A 146 -3.87 7.07 4.54
N ALA A 147 -4.13 7.29 3.24
CA ALA A 147 -3.23 6.85 2.18
C ALA A 147 -1.98 7.76 2.14
N ARG A 148 -0.83 7.20 1.78
CA ARG A 148 0.41 7.98 1.66
C ARG A 148 0.36 8.91 0.44
N VAL A 149 0.82 10.15 0.66
CA VAL A 149 0.92 11.20 -0.36
C VAL A 149 2.26 11.91 -0.23
N PHE A 150 2.67 12.56 -1.32
CA PHE A 150 3.97 13.18 -1.45
C PHE A 150 3.79 14.58 -2.02
N ASP A 151 4.45 15.56 -1.43
CA ASP A 151 4.64 16.86 -2.05
C ASP A 151 5.77 16.72 -3.06
N ALA A 152 5.47 16.91 -4.34
CA ALA A 152 6.39 16.52 -5.39
C ALA A 152 6.30 17.37 -6.66
N VAL A 153 7.42 17.38 -7.39
CA VAL A 153 7.47 17.69 -8.81
C VAL A 153 7.74 16.39 -9.54
N ARG A 154 6.87 16.03 -10.50
CA ARG A 154 7.00 14.83 -11.32
C ARG A 154 6.88 15.17 -12.79
N LEU A 155 7.83 14.69 -13.57
CA LEU A 155 7.82 14.69 -15.03
C LEU A 155 7.45 13.29 -15.51
N THR A 156 6.50 13.19 -16.44
CA THR A 156 6.18 11.95 -17.13
C THR A 156 6.23 12.17 -18.63
N PHE A 157 7.10 11.44 -19.33
CA PHE A 157 7.16 11.41 -20.79
C PHE A 157 6.66 10.06 -21.30
N GLY A 158 5.84 10.07 -22.36
CA GLY A 158 5.19 8.85 -22.85
C GLY A 158 3.95 8.43 -22.06
N GLY A 159 3.44 7.24 -22.35
CA GLY A 159 2.15 6.75 -21.88
C GLY A 159 2.18 5.27 -21.50
N LYS A 160 1.00 4.67 -21.34
CA LYS A 160 0.87 3.26 -20.95
C LYS A 160 1.39 2.30 -22.02
N ASP A 161 1.15 2.64 -23.28
CA ASP A 161 1.44 1.77 -24.43
C ASP A 161 2.65 2.26 -25.23
N THR A 162 3.44 3.18 -24.66
CA THR A 162 4.68 3.68 -25.25
C THR A 162 5.82 3.59 -24.23
N ARG A 163 7.05 3.83 -24.69
CA ARG A 163 8.18 4.01 -23.78
C ARG A 163 7.90 5.18 -22.84
N ARG A 164 8.01 4.90 -21.55
CA ARG A 164 7.64 5.85 -20.51
C ARG A 164 8.82 6.14 -19.60
N TRP A 165 9.02 7.43 -19.32
CA TRP A 165 9.95 7.91 -18.30
C TRP A 165 9.15 8.64 -17.23
N ASP A 166 9.42 8.34 -15.98
CA ASP A 166 9.01 9.14 -14.83
C ASP A 166 10.26 9.63 -14.11
N VAL A 167 10.33 10.93 -13.83
CA VAL A 167 11.38 11.55 -13.04
C VAL A 167 10.72 12.38 -11.95
N TRP A 168 11.16 12.25 -10.71
CA TRP A 168 10.55 12.98 -9.60
C TRP A 168 11.57 13.43 -8.55
N ALA A 169 11.20 14.53 -7.88
CA ALA A 169 11.74 14.95 -6.61
C ALA A 169 10.54 15.15 -5.67
N SER A 170 10.63 14.60 -4.46
CA SER A 170 9.49 14.54 -3.56
C SER A 170 9.91 14.48 -2.10
N GLN A 171 8.94 14.76 -1.23
CA GLN A 171 8.99 14.49 0.19
C GLN A 171 7.65 13.85 0.60
N PRO A 172 7.64 12.75 1.37
CA PRO A 172 6.40 12.23 1.95
C PRO A 172 5.78 13.28 2.86
N VAL A 173 4.45 13.31 2.90
CA VAL A 173 3.71 14.17 3.82
C VAL A 173 3.30 13.34 5.02
N THR A 174 3.65 13.81 6.21
CA THR A 174 3.27 13.19 7.47
C THR A 174 1.78 13.42 7.70
N VAL A 175 1.07 12.36 8.05
CA VAL A 175 -0.30 12.47 8.55
C VAL A 175 -0.25 12.76 10.05
N ASN A 176 -0.69 13.94 10.46
CA ASN A 176 -0.85 14.34 11.84
C ASN A 176 -2.35 14.49 12.13
N PRO A 177 -2.94 13.64 13.00
CA PRO A 177 -4.37 13.73 13.32
C PRO A 177 -4.79 15.04 14.00
N ASN A 178 -3.84 15.75 14.63
CA ASN A 178 -4.11 16.89 15.51
C ASN A 178 -3.66 18.25 14.91
N ASP A 179 -2.93 18.26 13.80
CA ASP A 179 -2.45 19.46 13.10
C ASP A 179 -2.51 19.26 11.58
N PRO A 180 -2.46 20.34 10.76
CA PRO A 180 -2.42 20.19 9.31
C PRO A 180 -1.26 19.32 8.82
N ASN A 181 -1.54 18.45 7.86
CA ASN A 181 -0.54 17.52 7.32
C ASN A 181 0.54 18.27 6.54
N ASP A 182 1.79 18.16 6.97
CA ASP A 182 2.93 18.84 6.37
C ASP A 182 4.24 18.02 6.45
N TRP A 183 5.38 18.72 6.42
CA TRP A 183 6.73 18.17 6.49
C TRP A 183 7.40 18.44 7.85
N GLN A 184 6.62 18.72 8.90
CA GLN A 184 7.14 18.82 10.25
C GLN A 184 7.85 17.51 10.60
N ARG A 185 9.02 17.65 11.23
CA ARG A 185 9.81 16.51 11.66
C ARG A 185 9.14 15.79 12.80
N VAL A 186 8.99 14.48 12.67
CA VAL A 186 8.29 13.62 13.63
C VAL A 186 9.16 12.50 14.19
N GLY A 187 10.46 12.52 13.88
CA GLY A 187 11.40 11.48 14.29
C GLY A 187 11.17 10.16 13.56
N ASN A 188 10.63 10.20 12.34
CA ASN A 188 10.35 9.02 11.54
C ASN A 188 11.28 8.92 10.33
N ARG A 189 12.07 7.84 10.27
CA ARG A 189 13.06 7.56 9.22
C ARG A 189 12.53 7.72 7.79
N TYR A 190 11.27 7.36 7.55
CA TYR A 190 10.66 7.42 6.23
C TYR A 190 9.99 8.76 5.94
N PHE A 191 9.16 9.27 6.85
CA PHE A 191 8.40 10.49 6.61
C PHE A 191 9.25 11.78 6.70
N ASP A 192 10.36 11.76 7.45
CA ASP A 192 11.30 12.88 7.54
C ASP A 192 12.36 12.86 6.41
N SER A 193 12.14 12.07 5.35
CA SER A 193 13.11 11.89 4.28
C SER A 193 12.74 12.60 2.97
N ARG A 194 13.74 12.88 2.15
CA ARG A 194 13.57 13.29 0.76
C ARG A 194 13.67 12.08 -0.14
N PHE A 195 12.87 12.06 -1.20
CA PHE A 195 12.79 10.93 -2.10
C PHE A 195 12.83 11.37 -3.56
N TYR A 196 13.81 10.83 -4.29
CA TYR A 196 14.09 11.14 -5.67
C TYR A 196 14.11 9.87 -6.51
N GLY A 197 13.86 10.00 -7.80
CA GLY A 197 14.13 8.89 -8.68
C GLY A 197 13.81 9.10 -10.14
N VAL A 198 14.22 8.10 -10.91
CA VAL A 198 13.89 7.91 -12.31
C VAL A 198 13.40 6.48 -12.51
N MET A 199 12.35 6.34 -13.31
CA MET A 199 11.81 5.06 -13.73
C MET A 199 11.63 5.08 -15.23
N PHE A 200 12.04 3.98 -15.87
CA PHE A 200 11.81 3.73 -17.28
C PHE A 200 10.96 2.48 -17.46
N ARG A 201 10.05 2.49 -18.43
CA ARG A 201 9.27 1.32 -18.86
C ARG A 201 9.26 1.22 -20.37
N ASP A 202 9.55 0.02 -20.89
CA ASP A 202 9.47 -0.31 -22.31
C ASP A 202 8.52 -1.50 -22.55
N PRO A 203 7.28 -1.24 -23.00
CA PRO A 203 6.34 -2.30 -23.41
C PRO A 203 6.47 -2.71 -24.89
N LEU A 204 7.41 -2.14 -25.64
CA LEU A 204 7.50 -2.29 -27.10
C LEU A 204 8.61 -3.26 -27.51
N SER A 205 9.71 -3.30 -26.75
CA SER A 205 10.88 -4.10 -27.09
C SER A 205 10.72 -5.61 -26.85
N ILE A 206 9.69 -6.01 -26.09
CA ILE A 206 9.40 -7.42 -25.78
C ILE A 206 7.96 -7.70 -26.17
N GLN A 207 7.74 -8.54 -27.20
CA GLN A 207 6.39 -8.96 -27.60
C GLN A 207 5.65 -9.56 -26.39
N ASP A 208 4.39 -9.18 -26.15
CA ASP A 208 3.59 -9.68 -25.02
C ASP A 208 4.29 -9.54 -23.66
N GLY A 209 5.09 -8.50 -23.49
CA GLY A 209 5.86 -8.25 -22.29
C GLY A 209 6.25 -6.79 -22.13
N ALA A 210 6.95 -6.50 -21.04
CA ALA A 210 7.55 -5.21 -20.78
C ALA A 210 8.70 -5.38 -19.80
N TYR A 211 9.71 -4.52 -19.88
CA TYR A 211 10.66 -4.35 -18.80
C TYR A 211 10.60 -2.93 -18.22
N GLU A 212 10.98 -2.84 -16.96
CA GLU A 212 11.04 -1.62 -16.18
C GLU A 212 12.41 -1.53 -15.50
N LEU A 213 12.97 -0.32 -15.44
CA LEU A 213 14.22 -0.02 -14.74
C LEU A 213 13.97 1.10 -13.74
N PHE A 214 14.57 0.99 -12.56
CA PHE A 214 14.37 1.90 -11.43
C PHE A 214 15.73 2.36 -10.92
N LEU A 215 15.88 3.66 -10.69
CA LEU A 215 16.93 4.22 -9.85
C LEU A 215 16.27 5.25 -8.92
N MET A 216 16.39 5.02 -7.62
CA MET A 216 15.76 5.82 -6.58
C MET A 216 16.77 6.17 -5.50
N HIS A 217 16.55 7.28 -4.80
CA HIS A 217 17.41 7.74 -3.70
C HIS A 217 16.53 8.27 -2.57
N ARG A 218 16.71 7.72 -1.36
CA ARG A 218 16.09 8.19 -0.12
C ARG A 218 17.17 8.81 0.77
N ASP A 219 16.98 10.08 1.11
CA ASP A 219 17.91 10.88 1.91
C ASP A 219 17.20 11.28 3.22
N ASN A 220 17.76 10.86 4.36
CA ASN A 220 17.35 11.34 5.67
C ASN A 220 18.57 11.76 6.49
N SER A 221 18.94 13.03 6.37
CA SER A 221 20.10 13.61 7.05
C SER A 221 20.06 13.54 8.58
N GLU A 222 18.88 13.41 9.19
CA GLU A 222 18.76 13.29 10.65
C GLU A 222 19.16 11.91 11.14
N PHE A 223 18.80 10.89 10.37
CA PHE A 223 19.17 9.51 10.63
C PHE A 223 20.51 9.13 10.01
N GLY A 224 21.17 9.98 9.21
CA GLY A 224 22.38 9.61 8.48
C GLY A 224 22.13 8.74 7.24
N ASP A 225 20.89 8.61 6.78
CA ASP A 225 20.57 7.73 5.66
C ASP A 225 20.79 8.41 4.30
N ALA A 226 21.49 7.73 3.40
CA ALA A 226 21.59 8.07 1.98
C ALA A 226 21.51 6.79 1.15
N VAL A 227 20.30 6.25 0.96
CA VAL A 227 20.07 4.94 0.36
C VAL A 227 19.74 5.08 -1.12
N PHE A 228 20.61 4.55 -1.98
CA PHE A 228 20.33 4.35 -3.39
C PHE A 228 19.70 2.97 -3.61
N HIS A 229 18.71 2.93 -4.50
CA HIS A 229 18.02 1.71 -4.88
C HIS A 229 17.99 1.59 -6.39
N ALA A 230 18.67 0.59 -6.93
CA ALA A 230 18.65 0.20 -8.34
C ALA A 230 17.86 -1.09 -8.50
N GLY A 231 16.99 -1.18 -9.51
CA GLY A 231 16.23 -2.40 -9.75
C GLY A 231 15.75 -2.54 -11.18
N ALA A 232 15.32 -3.75 -11.51
CA ALA A 232 14.72 -4.08 -12.78
C ALA A 232 13.54 -5.03 -12.59
N ARG A 233 12.53 -4.89 -13.44
CA ARG A 233 11.38 -5.80 -13.50
C ARG A 233 11.09 -6.22 -14.93
N LEU A 234 10.76 -7.48 -15.13
CA LEU A 234 10.39 -8.08 -16.41
C LEU A 234 9.03 -8.77 -16.27
N THR A 235 8.11 -8.40 -17.16
CA THR A 235 6.84 -9.11 -17.34
C THR A 235 6.79 -9.73 -18.73
N LYS A 236 6.33 -10.98 -18.83
CA LYS A 236 6.24 -11.68 -20.11
C LYS A 236 5.11 -12.69 -20.10
N LYS A 237 4.37 -12.77 -21.21
CA LYS A 237 3.35 -13.79 -21.44
C LYS A 237 3.81 -14.79 -22.51
N PHE A 238 3.57 -16.07 -22.23
CA PHE A 238 3.79 -17.22 -23.08
C PHE A 238 2.46 -17.99 -23.22
N GLY A 239 1.58 -17.50 -24.10
CA GLY A 239 0.23 -18.06 -24.22
C GLY A 239 -0.56 -17.93 -22.91
N LYS A 240 -0.83 -19.06 -22.24
CA LYS A 240 -1.55 -19.10 -20.95
C LYS A 240 -0.68 -18.85 -19.73
N LEU A 241 0.64 -18.98 -19.88
CA LEU A 241 1.59 -18.69 -18.82
C LEU A 241 1.98 -17.20 -18.86
N SER A 242 2.09 -16.58 -17.70
CA SER A 242 2.70 -15.26 -17.53
C SER A 242 3.74 -15.31 -16.43
N VAL A 243 4.83 -14.58 -16.60
CA VAL A 243 5.94 -14.48 -15.66
C VAL A 243 6.11 -13.01 -15.30
N ASP A 244 6.33 -12.75 -14.02
CA ASP A 244 6.70 -11.46 -13.45
C ASP A 244 7.94 -11.69 -12.58
N ALA A 245 9.05 -11.04 -12.91
CA ALA A 245 10.31 -11.19 -12.21
C ALA A 245 10.91 -9.82 -11.93
N GLN A 246 11.41 -9.60 -10.72
CA GLN A 246 12.12 -8.38 -10.37
C GLN A 246 13.28 -8.65 -9.42
N ALA A 247 14.31 -7.81 -9.55
CA ALA A 247 15.52 -7.85 -8.74
C ALA A 247 15.93 -6.43 -8.37
N HIS A 248 16.46 -6.28 -7.16
CA HIS A 248 16.72 -5.03 -6.49
C HIS A 248 18.07 -5.10 -5.78
N GLN A 249 18.83 -4.02 -5.88
CA GLN A 249 20.08 -3.80 -5.17
C GLN A 249 20.02 -2.42 -4.52
N GLN A 250 20.41 -2.37 -3.26
CA GLN A 250 20.58 -1.14 -2.51
C GLN A 250 22.03 -0.96 -2.10
N PHE A 251 22.44 0.30 -2.01
CA PHE A 251 23.75 0.71 -1.55
C PHE A 251 23.71 2.15 -1.03
N GLY A 252 24.68 2.55 -0.23
CA GLY A 252 24.80 3.91 0.29
C GLY A 252 25.06 3.89 1.79
N ASP A 253 24.44 4.80 2.53
CA ASP A 253 24.67 4.96 3.97
C ASP A 253 23.40 4.67 4.76
N TRP A 254 23.54 4.05 5.93
CA TRP A 254 22.47 3.83 6.91
C TRP A 254 22.98 4.15 8.32
N ASN A 255 22.45 5.20 8.93
CA ASN A 255 23.10 5.81 10.09
C ASN A 255 24.56 6.20 9.81
N ASP A 256 25.48 5.77 10.66
CA ASP A 256 26.92 6.04 10.51
C ASP A 256 27.65 4.88 9.77
N GLY A 257 26.91 3.94 9.20
CA GLY A 257 27.44 2.72 8.58
C GLY A 257 27.14 2.59 7.09
N ASP A 258 27.75 1.59 6.46
CA ASP A 258 27.58 1.30 5.04
C ASP A 258 26.30 0.46 4.84
N HIS A 259 25.50 0.79 3.83
CA HIS A 259 24.30 0.03 3.47
C HIS A 259 24.55 -0.79 2.21
N LYS A 260 24.16 -2.07 2.22
CA LYS A 260 24.15 -2.92 1.03
C LYS A 260 23.16 -4.06 1.17
N ALA A 261 22.04 -3.98 0.46
CA ALA A 261 20.98 -4.97 0.56
C ALA A 261 20.46 -5.43 -0.80
N THR A 262 19.80 -6.59 -0.85
CA THR A 262 19.23 -7.15 -2.07
C THR A 262 17.85 -7.72 -1.85
N ALA A 263 17.03 -7.72 -2.90
CA ALA A 263 15.76 -8.42 -2.90
C ALA A 263 15.39 -8.88 -4.31
N TYR A 264 14.62 -9.96 -4.40
CA TYR A 264 14.11 -10.46 -5.67
C TYR A 264 12.77 -11.16 -5.49
N ALA A 265 11.94 -11.10 -6.53
CA ALA A 265 10.65 -11.78 -6.57
C ALA A 265 10.41 -12.36 -7.96
N LEU A 266 9.88 -13.57 -8.00
CA LEU A 266 9.51 -14.28 -9.21
C LEU A 266 8.11 -14.86 -9.02
N LEU A 267 7.20 -14.60 -9.96
CA LEU A 267 5.85 -15.13 -9.97
C LEU A 267 5.54 -15.70 -11.36
N GLY A 268 5.18 -16.97 -11.40
CA GLY A 268 4.60 -17.62 -12.57
C GLY A 268 3.10 -17.80 -12.40
N LYS A 269 2.29 -17.34 -13.35
CA LYS A 269 0.82 -17.48 -13.33
C LYS A 269 0.32 -18.16 -14.59
N TYR A 270 -0.40 -19.26 -14.42
CA TYR A 270 -1.12 -19.96 -15.48
C TYR A 270 -2.61 -19.58 -15.48
N THR A 271 -3.12 -19.15 -16.62
CA THR A 271 -4.54 -18.83 -16.81
C THR A 271 -5.27 -20.01 -17.47
N THR A 272 -6.30 -20.52 -16.79
CA THR A 272 -7.13 -21.64 -17.26
C THR A 272 -8.33 -21.16 -18.09
N GLU A 273 -9.06 -22.09 -18.70
CA GLU A 273 -10.34 -21.81 -19.37
C GLU A 273 -11.53 -21.82 -18.41
N ASN A 274 -11.34 -22.27 -17.17
CA ASN A 274 -12.40 -22.31 -16.16
C ASN A 274 -12.49 -20.95 -15.46
N ASP A 275 -13.62 -20.27 -15.58
CA ASP A 275 -13.79 -18.94 -14.98
C ASP A 275 -13.76 -18.97 -13.45
N PHE A 276 -14.25 -20.04 -12.82
CA PHE A 276 -14.18 -20.19 -11.36
C PHE A 276 -12.73 -20.41 -10.89
N PHE A 277 -11.95 -21.23 -11.59
CA PHE A 277 -10.52 -21.45 -11.31
C PHE A 277 -9.63 -20.79 -12.36
N LYS A 278 -9.79 -19.46 -12.53
CA LYS A 278 -9.21 -18.74 -13.66
C LYS A 278 -7.69 -18.67 -13.64
N ASN A 279 -7.08 -18.47 -12.47
CA ASN A 279 -5.63 -18.34 -12.36
C ASN A 279 -5.09 -19.24 -11.25
N ILE A 280 -3.94 -19.84 -11.54
CA ILE A 280 -3.08 -20.53 -10.57
C ILE A 280 -1.72 -19.85 -10.68
N ALA A 281 -1.18 -19.33 -9.59
CA ALA A 281 0.14 -18.70 -9.58
C ALA A 281 1.02 -19.27 -8.48
N LEU A 282 2.30 -19.49 -8.79
CA LEU A 282 3.34 -19.89 -7.85
C LEU A 282 4.41 -18.80 -7.86
N GLY A 283 4.77 -18.32 -6.68
CA GLY A 283 5.77 -17.28 -6.53
C GLY A 283 6.76 -17.58 -5.43
N TYR A 284 7.95 -17.01 -5.57
CA TYR A 284 8.95 -16.97 -4.50
C TYR A 284 9.57 -15.58 -4.48
N LEU A 285 9.76 -15.05 -3.28
CA LEU A 285 10.40 -13.76 -3.06
C LEU A 285 11.28 -13.82 -1.82
N SER A 286 12.34 -13.03 -1.83
CA SER A 286 13.29 -12.92 -0.72
C SER A 286 13.86 -11.51 -0.64
N ALA A 287 14.16 -11.05 0.57
CA ALA A 287 14.82 -9.78 0.86
C ALA A 287 15.86 -10.00 1.96
N SER A 288 17.09 -9.51 1.75
CA SER A 288 18.20 -9.71 2.69
C SER A 288 17.88 -9.16 4.08
N GLY A 289 18.44 -9.81 5.09
CA GLY A 289 18.55 -9.33 6.46
C GLY A 289 19.99 -8.96 6.77
N ASP A 290 20.21 -8.42 7.96
CA ASP A 290 21.52 -8.08 8.51
C ASP A 290 22.09 -9.26 9.32
N ASP A 291 23.13 -9.92 8.79
CA ASP A 291 23.73 -11.09 9.44
C ASP A 291 24.59 -10.72 10.67
N ASN A 292 24.92 -9.43 10.84
CA ASN A 292 25.75 -8.93 11.92
C ASN A 292 25.59 -7.42 12.18
N PHE A 293 24.61 -7.06 13.01
CA PHE A 293 24.33 -5.65 13.37
C PHE A 293 25.49 -4.86 14.05
N ALA A 294 26.64 -5.48 14.32
CA ALA A 294 27.74 -4.92 15.10
C ALA A 294 29.00 -4.58 14.28
N ASP A 295 29.05 -4.87 12.98
CA ASP A 295 30.24 -4.57 12.15
C ASP A 295 30.20 -3.21 11.45
N GLY A 296 29.06 -2.52 11.49
CA GLY A 296 28.88 -1.21 10.85
C GLY A 296 28.36 -1.30 9.42
N ASP A 297 28.05 -2.50 8.94
CA ASP A 297 27.29 -2.71 7.71
C ASP A 297 25.79 -2.88 8.05
N HIS A 298 24.91 -2.48 7.13
CA HIS A 298 23.48 -2.67 7.21
C HIS A 298 22.99 -3.37 5.94
N GLU A 299 22.62 -4.64 6.08
CA GLU A 299 22.25 -5.50 4.95
C GLU A 299 20.75 -5.83 4.86
N THR A 300 19.95 -5.37 5.83
CA THR A 300 18.50 -5.44 5.76
C THR A 300 17.97 -4.62 4.59
N PHE A 301 17.19 -5.23 3.70
CA PHE A 301 16.56 -4.52 2.59
C PHE A 301 15.60 -3.42 3.08
N ASP A 302 15.70 -2.23 2.50
CA ASP A 302 14.80 -1.11 2.74
C ASP A 302 13.64 -1.14 1.75
N ASN A 303 12.43 -1.48 2.22
CA ASN A 303 11.27 -1.63 1.35
C ASN A 303 10.66 -0.27 0.88
N LEU A 304 11.25 0.87 1.29
CA LEU A 304 10.86 2.23 0.92
C LEU A 304 9.42 2.61 1.31
N TYR A 305 8.50 2.56 0.35
CA TYR A 305 7.17 3.13 0.44
C TYR A 305 6.11 2.15 -0.09
N PRO A 306 5.99 0.92 0.44
CA PRO A 306 5.40 -0.21 -0.30
C PRO A 306 3.90 -0.46 -0.06
N LEU A 307 3.31 -1.33 -0.88
CA LEU A 307 1.98 -1.91 -0.69
C LEU A 307 2.06 -3.33 -0.11
N ASN A 308 2.67 -3.50 1.07
CA ASN A 308 3.01 -4.83 1.63
C ASN A 308 1.82 -5.77 1.78
N HIS A 309 0.71 -5.29 2.31
CA HIS A 309 -0.56 -6.01 2.46
C HIS A 309 -1.04 -6.77 1.20
N ALA A 310 -0.69 -6.29 -0.01
CA ALA A 310 -1.11 -6.93 -1.26
C ALA A 310 -0.20 -8.09 -1.69
N TYR A 311 0.97 -8.26 -1.08
CA TYR A 311 2.02 -9.19 -1.49
C TYR A 311 2.48 -10.15 -0.39
N TYR A 312 2.49 -9.72 0.87
CA TYR A 312 3.16 -10.44 1.97
C TYR A 312 2.17 -10.84 3.08
N GLY A 313 0.98 -11.27 2.67
CA GLY A 313 -0.10 -11.65 3.58
C GLY A 313 -1.00 -10.47 3.97
N PHE A 314 -2.29 -10.73 4.14
CA PHE A 314 -3.25 -9.75 4.64
C PHE A 314 -3.19 -9.60 6.17
N MET A 315 -2.47 -10.48 6.87
CA MET A 315 -2.21 -10.34 8.31
C MET A 315 -1.24 -9.20 8.63
N ASP A 316 -0.55 -8.64 7.63
CA ASP A 316 0.39 -7.53 7.75
C ASP A 316 1.61 -7.81 8.65
N PHE A 317 1.91 -9.08 8.95
CA PHE A 317 3.06 -9.44 9.77
C PHE A 317 4.40 -9.28 9.05
N PHE A 318 4.44 -9.16 7.72
CA PHE A 318 5.69 -9.09 6.96
C PHE A 318 5.78 -7.83 6.11
N GLY A 319 6.92 -7.14 6.22
CA GLY A 319 7.45 -6.25 5.18
C GLY A 319 8.52 -6.98 4.37
N TRP A 320 8.90 -6.49 3.19
CA TRP A 320 9.95 -7.13 2.39
C TRP A 320 11.34 -6.84 2.95
N GLN A 321 11.62 -7.29 4.17
CA GLN A 321 12.85 -7.01 4.91
C GLN A 321 13.17 -8.25 5.73
N ASN A 322 14.37 -8.79 5.60
CA ASN A 322 14.80 -9.99 6.34
C ASN A 322 13.82 -11.17 6.26
N MET A 323 13.39 -11.54 5.05
CA MET A 323 12.36 -12.56 4.90
C MET A 323 12.41 -13.28 3.55
N SER A 324 11.89 -14.51 3.52
CA SER A 324 11.53 -15.23 2.30
C SER A 324 10.07 -15.71 2.33
N ASN A 325 9.38 -15.69 1.18
CA ASN A 325 7.98 -16.14 1.06
C ASN A 325 7.80 -17.01 -0.18
N LEU A 326 7.33 -18.24 0.02
CA LEU A 326 6.81 -19.11 -1.03
C LEU A 326 5.29 -18.96 -1.06
N GLU A 327 4.74 -18.53 -2.20
CA GLU A 327 3.30 -18.26 -2.35
C GLU A 327 2.64 -19.10 -3.43
N LEU A 328 1.43 -19.60 -3.14
CA LEU A 328 0.55 -20.27 -4.09
C LEU A 328 -0.83 -19.58 -4.10
N ILE A 329 -1.24 -19.07 -5.25
CA ILE A 329 -2.43 -18.23 -5.39
C ILE A 329 -3.42 -18.87 -6.36
N PHE A 330 -4.67 -18.96 -5.94
CA PHE A 330 -5.81 -19.32 -6.77
C PHE A 330 -6.78 -18.14 -6.87
N SER A 331 -7.37 -17.92 -8.04
CA SER A 331 -8.42 -16.91 -8.18
C SER A 331 -9.33 -17.18 -9.36
N GLY A 332 -10.55 -16.63 -9.29
CA GLY A 332 -11.47 -16.62 -10.40
C GLY A 332 -12.78 -15.93 -10.06
N GLN A 333 -13.80 -16.20 -10.88
CA GLN A 333 -15.13 -15.64 -10.75
C GLN A 333 -16.03 -16.58 -9.96
N ALA A 334 -16.49 -16.15 -8.79
CA ALA A 334 -17.44 -16.90 -7.96
C ALA A 334 -18.87 -16.85 -8.55
N PHE A 335 -19.25 -15.68 -9.06
CA PHE A 335 -20.56 -15.36 -9.62
C PHE A 335 -20.46 -14.09 -10.49
N PRO A 336 -21.49 -13.66 -11.23
CA PRO A 336 -21.39 -12.49 -12.11
C PRO A 336 -20.90 -11.23 -11.38
N ASN A 337 -19.75 -10.69 -11.83
CA ASN A 337 -19.02 -9.57 -11.22
C ASN A 337 -18.43 -9.82 -9.82
N GLY A 338 -18.53 -11.04 -9.28
CA GLY A 338 -17.92 -11.45 -8.02
C GLY A 338 -16.66 -12.27 -8.25
N THR A 339 -15.53 -11.82 -7.72
CA THR A 339 -14.23 -12.51 -7.86
C THR A 339 -13.70 -12.93 -6.51
N TRP A 340 -13.17 -14.15 -6.44
CA TRP A 340 -12.52 -14.68 -5.25
C TRP A 340 -11.01 -14.85 -5.48
N ARG A 341 -10.23 -14.77 -4.41
CA ARG A 341 -8.80 -15.14 -4.37
C ARG A 341 -8.51 -15.88 -3.08
N VAL A 342 -7.77 -16.98 -3.19
CA VAL A 342 -7.10 -17.65 -2.07
C VAL A 342 -5.59 -17.54 -2.29
N ALA A 343 -4.83 -17.14 -1.27
CA ALA A 343 -3.38 -17.25 -1.29
C ALA A 343 -2.90 -18.04 -0.08
N LEU A 344 -1.93 -18.91 -0.33
CA LEU A 344 -1.21 -19.67 0.67
C LEU A 344 0.21 -19.15 0.69
N HIS A 345 0.71 -18.80 1.87
CA HIS A 345 2.04 -18.26 2.07
C HIS A 345 2.80 -19.14 3.05
N ARG A 346 4.10 -19.29 2.82
CA ARG A 346 5.05 -19.82 3.80
C ARG A 346 6.15 -18.80 3.99
N PHE A 347 6.26 -18.27 5.20
CA PHE A 347 7.22 -17.23 5.55
C PHE A 347 8.37 -17.78 6.37
N THR A 348 9.59 -17.40 6.00
CA THR A 348 10.81 -17.60 6.79
C THR A 348 11.53 -16.28 7.01
N ILE A 349 12.30 -16.18 8.09
CA ILE A 349 13.20 -15.06 8.40
C ILE A 349 14.59 -15.43 7.92
N ASN A 350 15.23 -14.59 7.09
CA ASN A 350 16.51 -14.98 6.49
C ASN A 350 17.65 -14.98 7.52
N GLU A 351 17.65 -14.01 8.42
CA GLU A 351 18.62 -13.82 9.50
C GLU A 351 17.90 -13.82 10.86
N PRO A 352 17.42 -15.00 11.35
CA PRO A 352 16.59 -15.09 12.56
C PRO A 352 17.36 -14.80 13.86
N GLU A 353 18.69 -14.90 13.83
CA GLU A 353 19.55 -14.76 14.99
C GLU A 353 20.06 -13.33 15.24
N SER A 354 20.15 -12.53 14.18
CA SER A 354 20.88 -11.25 14.18
C SER A 354 20.01 -10.05 13.78
N ASP A 355 18.98 -10.24 12.95
CA ASP A 355 18.13 -9.16 12.46
C ASP A 355 16.65 -9.32 12.85
N ALA A 356 15.99 -8.19 12.93
CA ALA A 356 14.60 -8.12 13.31
C ALA A 356 13.68 -8.79 12.29
N TRP A 357 12.50 -9.18 12.77
CA TRP A 357 11.34 -9.39 11.92
C TRP A 357 10.59 -8.05 11.77
N TYR A 358 10.36 -7.62 10.54
CA TYR A 358 9.67 -6.37 10.19
C TYR A 358 8.25 -6.60 9.68
N ASN A 359 7.29 -5.77 10.10
CA ASN A 359 5.89 -5.83 9.66
C ASN A 359 5.62 -5.06 8.37
N ALA A 360 4.39 -5.14 7.86
CA ALA A 360 3.96 -4.45 6.66
C ALA A 360 4.07 -2.91 6.74
N GLY A 361 4.12 -2.34 7.96
CA GLY A 361 4.36 -0.93 8.25
C GLY A 361 5.84 -0.55 8.36
N LEU A 362 6.77 -1.47 8.05
CA LEU A 362 8.23 -1.30 8.15
C LEU A 362 8.77 -1.18 9.57
N GLY A 363 7.91 -1.37 10.58
CA GLY A 363 8.31 -1.39 11.97
C GLY A 363 8.85 -2.74 12.38
N ARG A 364 9.73 -2.77 13.38
CA ARG A 364 10.16 -4.00 14.03
C ARG A 364 8.93 -4.67 14.68
N PHE A 365 8.47 -5.76 14.09
CA PHE A 365 7.48 -6.67 14.68
C PHE A 365 8.11 -7.47 15.82
N GLY A 366 9.41 -7.74 15.69
CA GLY A 366 10.09 -8.60 16.64
C GLY A 366 11.60 -8.47 16.67
N ASN A 367 12.17 -8.58 17.89
CA ASN A 367 13.60 -8.76 18.06
C ASN A 367 14.03 -10.15 17.53
N PRO A 368 15.28 -10.27 17.02
CA PRO A 368 15.89 -11.55 16.70
C PRO A 368 15.99 -12.46 17.93
N VAL A 369 16.13 -13.76 17.69
CA VAL A 369 16.38 -14.77 18.74
C VAL A 369 17.82 -15.27 18.61
N ALA A 370 18.70 -14.81 19.50
CA ALA A 370 20.09 -15.28 19.50
C ALA A 370 20.17 -16.81 19.62
N GLY A 371 20.82 -17.47 18.66
CA GLY A 371 20.91 -18.94 18.61
C GLY A 371 19.62 -19.64 18.17
N ALA A 372 18.76 -18.95 17.42
CA ALA A 372 17.56 -19.52 16.80
C ALA A 372 17.87 -20.83 16.07
N ARG A 373 16.99 -21.82 16.20
CA ARG A 373 17.20 -23.13 15.54
C ARG A 373 16.33 -23.32 14.31
N ASP A 374 15.34 -22.46 14.14
CA ASP A 374 14.38 -22.50 13.06
C ASP A 374 14.16 -21.07 12.51
N ASP A 375 13.89 -20.98 11.21
CA ASP A 375 13.62 -19.73 10.50
C ASP A 375 12.15 -19.60 10.09
N HIS A 376 11.34 -20.65 10.25
CA HIS A 376 9.93 -20.70 9.87
C HIS A 376 9.10 -19.83 10.80
N ALA A 377 8.74 -18.65 10.30
CA ALA A 377 7.88 -17.72 11.01
C ALA A 377 6.42 -18.20 11.01
N GLY A 378 5.97 -18.84 9.93
CA GLY A 378 4.63 -19.43 9.86
C GLY A 378 4.07 -19.55 8.45
N ASP A 379 2.85 -20.07 8.39
CA ASP A 379 2.10 -20.27 7.16
C ASP A 379 0.79 -19.45 7.20
N GLU A 380 0.46 -18.73 6.12
CA GLU A 380 -0.75 -17.89 6.04
C GLU A 380 -1.71 -18.37 4.96
N ILE A 381 -3.02 -18.32 5.25
CA ILE A 381 -4.09 -18.50 4.28
C ILE A 381 -4.90 -17.22 4.21
N ASP A 382 -4.93 -16.59 3.03
CA ASP A 382 -5.73 -15.40 2.75
C ASP A 382 -6.89 -15.73 1.83
N PHE A 383 -8.12 -15.46 2.26
CA PHE A 383 -9.30 -15.47 1.40
C PHE A 383 -9.84 -14.06 1.19
N THR A 384 -10.12 -13.70 -0.07
CA THR A 384 -10.81 -12.45 -0.41
C THR A 384 -11.96 -12.70 -1.38
N LEU A 385 -13.06 -11.97 -1.19
CA LEU A 385 -14.20 -11.93 -2.11
C LEU A 385 -14.55 -10.47 -2.41
N VAL A 386 -14.53 -10.11 -3.70
CA VAL A 386 -14.81 -8.76 -4.18
C VAL A 386 -16.00 -8.79 -5.12
N PHE A 387 -17.01 -7.97 -4.84
CA PHE A 387 -18.20 -7.89 -5.68
C PHE A 387 -18.90 -6.53 -5.57
N PRO A 388 -19.55 -6.06 -6.65
CA PRO A 388 -20.40 -4.89 -6.59
C PRO A 388 -21.79 -5.20 -6.00
N ILE A 389 -22.38 -4.21 -5.31
CA ILE A 389 -23.80 -4.16 -4.95
C ILE A 389 -24.42 -2.83 -5.42
N TRP A 390 -25.74 -2.69 -5.27
CA TRP A 390 -26.52 -1.49 -5.62
C TRP A 390 -26.15 -0.92 -7.00
N GLU A 391 -26.48 -1.66 -8.06
CA GLU A 391 -26.18 -1.28 -9.46
C GLU A 391 -24.69 -0.98 -9.73
N LYS A 392 -23.78 -1.65 -9.01
CA LYS A 392 -22.33 -1.45 -9.10
C LYS A 392 -21.81 -0.11 -8.57
N ARG A 393 -22.63 0.60 -7.78
CA ARG A 393 -22.21 1.85 -7.13
C ARG A 393 -21.39 1.63 -5.86
N ILE A 394 -21.59 0.49 -5.19
CA ILE A 394 -20.82 0.10 -4.00
C ILE A 394 -20.00 -1.14 -4.35
N LYS A 395 -18.69 -1.07 -4.10
CA LYS A 395 -17.79 -2.21 -4.15
C LYS A 395 -17.64 -2.80 -2.75
N MET A 396 -18.02 -4.06 -2.60
CA MET A 396 -17.77 -4.85 -1.40
C MET A 396 -16.43 -5.58 -1.52
N LEU A 397 -15.70 -5.65 -0.42
CA LEU A 397 -14.54 -6.51 -0.21
C LEU A 397 -14.74 -7.20 1.14
N LEU A 398 -14.80 -8.53 1.12
CA LEU A 398 -14.80 -9.37 2.32
C LEU A 398 -13.50 -10.15 2.35
N GLY A 399 -12.93 -10.36 3.53
CA GLY A 399 -11.80 -11.26 3.65
C GLY A 399 -11.64 -11.89 5.02
N TYR A 400 -10.89 -12.98 5.00
CA TYR A 400 -10.50 -13.75 6.17
C TYR A 400 -9.06 -14.23 5.96
N SER A 401 -8.24 -14.09 6.99
CA SER A 401 -6.88 -14.61 7.01
C SER A 401 -6.63 -15.43 8.28
N LEU A 402 -5.85 -16.50 8.14
CA LEU A 402 -5.36 -17.33 9.24
C LEU A 402 -3.86 -17.45 9.11
N PHE A 403 -3.13 -17.06 10.15
CA PHE A 403 -1.70 -17.27 10.28
C PHE A 403 -1.43 -18.36 11.30
N GLN A 404 -0.80 -19.45 10.86
CA GLN A 404 -0.36 -20.52 11.72
C GLN A 404 1.08 -20.27 12.14
N ALA A 405 1.31 -20.13 13.44
CA ALA A 405 2.63 -19.79 13.99
C ALA A 405 3.63 -20.93 13.73
N GLY A 406 4.80 -20.59 13.19
CA GLY A 406 5.91 -21.53 13.00
C GLY A 406 6.82 -21.64 14.22
N ASP A 407 7.84 -22.49 14.12
CA ASP A 407 8.75 -22.76 15.24
C ASP A 407 9.55 -21.51 15.66
N TYR A 408 9.86 -20.59 14.73
CA TYR A 408 10.51 -19.32 15.09
C TYR A 408 9.63 -18.43 16.00
N VAL A 409 8.30 -18.47 15.86
CA VAL A 409 7.38 -17.76 16.76
C VAL A 409 7.41 -18.38 18.16
N SER A 410 7.51 -19.72 18.23
CA SER A 410 7.64 -20.47 19.48
C SER A 410 8.92 -20.12 20.25
N GLU A 411 10.04 -19.99 19.56
CA GLU A 411 11.31 -19.55 20.15
C GLU A 411 11.25 -18.11 20.68
N ARG A 412 10.37 -17.29 20.11
CA ARG A 412 10.06 -15.94 20.61
C ARG A 412 9.03 -15.94 21.75
N GLY A 413 8.56 -17.10 22.19
CA GLY A 413 7.62 -17.27 23.29
C GLY A 413 6.18 -16.91 22.94
N GLY A 414 5.78 -17.04 21.67
CA GLY A 414 4.38 -17.06 21.24
C GLY A 414 4.01 -18.43 20.69
N ASP A 415 2.78 -18.87 20.84
CA ASP A 415 2.34 -20.22 20.43
C ASP A 415 0.91 -20.24 19.85
N GLN A 416 0.30 -19.07 19.69
CA GLN A 416 -1.06 -18.93 19.19
C GLN A 416 -1.07 -18.61 17.70
N ASP A 417 -2.05 -19.19 17.00
CA ASP A 417 -2.39 -18.83 15.63
C ASP A 417 -3.21 -17.53 15.62
N ALA A 418 -2.96 -16.65 14.65
CA ALA A 418 -3.66 -15.38 14.53
C ALA A 418 -4.74 -15.41 13.45
N ARG A 419 -5.83 -14.67 13.64
CA ARG A 419 -6.95 -14.59 12.68
C ARG A 419 -7.32 -13.15 12.39
N PHE A 420 -7.66 -12.88 11.14
CA PHE A 420 -8.10 -11.56 10.71
C PHE A 420 -9.37 -11.62 9.88
N TRP A 421 -10.40 -10.91 10.31
CA TRP A 421 -11.61 -10.69 9.53
C TRP A 421 -11.71 -9.23 9.11
N TYR A 422 -12.16 -8.99 7.88
CA TYR A 422 -12.50 -7.64 7.48
C TYR A 422 -13.63 -7.60 6.45
N ALA A 423 -14.41 -6.53 6.52
CA ALA A 423 -15.48 -6.24 5.58
C ALA A 423 -15.44 -4.75 5.22
N GLN A 424 -15.36 -4.44 3.92
CA GLN A 424 -15.27 -3.09 3.41
C GLN A 424 -16.37 -2.82 2.38
N ALA A 425 -17.04 -1.69 2.53
CA ALA A 425 -17.90 -1.09 1.50
C ALA A 425 -17.25 0.20 0.98
N LEU A 426 -17.13 0.34 -0.34
CA LEU A 426 -16.59 1.53 -1.00
C LEU A 426 -17.59 2.05 -2.03
N TYR A 427 -18.15 3.22 -1.77
CA TYR A 427 -18.96 3.98 -2.71
C TYR A 427 -18.09 5.03 -3.42
N LYS A 428 -18.24 5.15 -4.74
CA LYS A 428 -17.59 6.20 -5.51
C LYS A 428 -18.60 6.88 -6.42
N TRP A 429 -18.52 8.21 -6.50
CA TRP A 429 -19.34 9.03 -7.37
C TRP A 429 -18.51 10.14 -7.99
N SER A 430 -18.77 10.48 -9.25
CA SER A 430 -18.20 11.66 -9.89
C SER A 430 -19.11 12.17 -11.01
N THR A 431 -19.00 13.46 -11.32
CA THR A 431 -19.65 14.06 -12.49
C THR A 431 -19.01 13.51 -13.77
N LYS A 432 -19.82 13.30 -14.80
CA LYS A 432 -19.31 12.97 -16.14
C LYS A 432 -18.57 14.18 -16.71
N LYS A 433 -17.48 13.92 -17.43
CA LYS A 433 -16.81 14.91 -18.28
C LYS A 433 -17.66 15.19 -19.53
#